data_AF-A0A7S0GTM8-F1
#
_entry.id   AF-A0A7S0GTM8-F1
#
_cell.length_a   1.000
_cell.length_b   1.000
_cell.length_c   1.000
_cell.angle_alpha   90.00
_cell.angle_beta   90.00
_cell.angle_gamma   90.00
#
_symmetry.space_group_name_H-M   'P 1'
#
loop_
_entity.id
_entity.type
_entity.pdbx_description
1 polymer ?
#
loop_
_entity_poly.entity_id
_entity_poly.type
_entity_poly.pdbx_seq_one_letter_code
_entity_poly.pdbx_strand_id
1 'polypeptide(L)'
;SGIVTRGLGEMRRLFYVLGGKQSTLTGLAGVGDTLCTCFGPKSRNRQAGERLGKGETLEEILATSSQVSEGVPTAKALARLIRERDTSFRTDLKYPIIFGVEAILNEEKTATESFKDVMSDPLSMELYELPEPRLYERTTPSPLSHVPHVPHVQSEDSMHMENQQDVNAGSTTRSDREEIPRISQQ
;
A
#
# COMPACT_ATOMS: atom_id res chain seq x y z
N SER A 1 10.19 -19.12 -8.81
CA SER A 1 10.96 -18.13 -8.02
C SER A 1 11.50 -16.99 -8.89
N GLY A 2 12.03 -17.25 -10.10
CA GLY A 2 12.62 -16.20 -10.96
C GLY A 2 11.75 -14.97 -11.25
N ILE A 3 10.45 -15.14 -11.55
CA ILE A 3 9.51 -14.00 -11.78
C ILE A 3 9.45 -13.05 -10.58
N VAL A 4 9.36 -13.59 -9.36
CA VAL A 4 9.23 -12.78 -8.14
C VAL A 4 10.49 -11.96 -7.90
N THR A 5 11.67 -12.55 -8.11
CA THR A 5 12.96 -11.85 -8.01
C THR A 5 13.05 -10.70 -9.02
N ARG A 6 12.66 -10.94 -10.28
CA ARG A 6 12.60 -9.90 -11.32
C ARG A 6 11.61 -8.79 -10.99
N GLY A 7 10.42 -9.15 -10.50
CA GLY A 7 9.39 -8.19 -10.08
C GLY A 7 9.84 -7.31 -8.91
N LEU A 8 10.57 -7.87 -7.94
CA LEU A 8 11.20 -7.10 -6.86
C LEU A 8 12.23 -6.11 -7.41
N GLY A 9 12.98 -6.48 -8.46
CA GLY A 9 13.88 -5.59 -9.17
C GLY A 9 13.17 -4.39 -9.80
N GLU A 10 12.05 -4.62 -10.47
CA GLU A 10 11.21 -3.57 -11.07
C GLU A 10 10.61 -2.64 -10.01
N MET A 11 10.05 -3.20 -8.93
CA MET A 11 9.52 -2.42 -7.81
C MET A 11 10.61 -1.55 -7.18
N ARG A 12 11.81 -2.10 -6.95
CA ARG A 12 12.95 -1.34 -6.43
C ARG A 12 13.35 -0.19 -7.33
N ARG A 13 13.40 -0.43 -8.64
CA ARG A 13 13.71 0.60 -9.63
C ARG A 13 12.66 1.71 -9.65
N LEU A 14 11.39 1.33 -9.70
CA LEU A 14 10.29 2.30 -9.72
C LEU A 14 10.28 3.14 -8.44
N PHE A 15 10.38 2.49 -7.27
CA PHE A 15 10.36 3.16 -5.99
C PHE A 15 11.48 4.20 -5.87
N TYR A 16 12.67 3.87 -6.36
CA TYR A 16 13.80 4.79 -6.38
C TYR A 16 13.58 5.98 -7.32
N VAL A 17 13.08 5.74 -8.54
CA VAL A 17 12.76 6.83 -9.50
C VAL A 17 11.71 7.79 -8.93
N LEU A 18 10.81 7.28 -8.08
CA LEU A 18 9.82 8.09 -7.36
C LEU A 18 10.38 8.79 -6.11
N GLY A 19 11.69 8.70 -5.84
CA GLY A 19 12.35 9.34 -4.69
C GLY A 19 12.29 8.53 -3.39
N GLY A 20 11.85 7.28 -3.44
CA GLY A 20 11.79 6.38 -2.30
C GLY A 20 13.15 5.81 -1.89
N LYS A 21 13.30 5.48 -0.61
CA LYS A 21 14.50 4.80 -0.09
C LYS A 21 14.42 3.30 -0.36
N GLN A 22 15.37 2.75 -1.10
CA GLN A 22 15.34 1.33 -1.48
C GLN A 22 15.28 0.36 -0.28
N SER A 23 15.87 0.73 0.87
CA SER A 23 15.82 -0.05 2.11
C SER A 23 14.41 -0.25 2.67
N THR A 24 13.43 0.56 2.27
CA THR A 24 12.02 0.36 2.63
C THR A 24 11.47 -0.95 2.04
N LEU A 25 11.96 -1.37 0.87
CA LEU A 25 11.47 -2.58 0.20
C LEU A 25 12.09 -3.88 0.73
N THR A 26 13.21 -3.81 1.45
CA THR A 26 13.86 -5.02 1.98
C THR A 26 13.16 -5.57 3.24
N GLY A 27 12.24 -4.81 3.83
CA GLY A 27 11.48 -5.21 5.01
C GLY A 27 10.18 -5.96 4.71
N LEU A 28 9.38 -6.15 5.76
CA LEU A 28 8.10 -6.86 5.70
C LEU A 28 7.12 -6.22 4.70
N ALA A 29 7.07 -4.89 4.62
CA ALA A 29 6.16 -4.18 3.72
C ALA A 29 6.52 -4.30 2.23
N GLY A 30 7.74 -4.73 1.89
CA GLY A 30 8.18 -4.94 0.50
C GLY A 30 8.28 -6.41 0.17
N VAL A 31 9.43 -7.02 0.45
CA VAL A 31 9.69 -8.45 0.18
C VAL A 31 8.68 -9.34 0.90
N GLY A 32 8.42 -9.08 2.19
CA GLY A 32 7.56 -9.96 3.00
C GLY A 32 6.12 -10.04 2.47
N ASP A 33 5.49 -8.89 2.24
CA ASP A 33 4.14 -8.76 1.71
C ASP A 33 4.04 -9.32 0.28
N THR A 34 5.04 -9.04 -0.56
CA THR A 34 5.13 -9.58 -1.92
C THR A 34 5.12 -11.12 -1.91
N LEU A 35 5.98 -11.73 -1.08
CA LEU A 35 6.05 -13.19 -0.98
C LEU A 35 4.74 -13.78 -0.44
N CYS A 36 4.14 -13.16 0.58
CA CYS A 36 2.86 -13.58 1.12
C CYS A 36 1.75 -13.54 0.05
N THR A 37 1.71 -12.48 -0.74
CA THR A 37 0.73 -12.29 -1.82
C THR A 37 0.96 -13.24 -2.99
N CYS A 38 2.22 -13.46 -3.41
CA CYS A 38 2.54 -14.35 -4.53
C CYS A 38 2.35 -15.83 -4.20
N PHE A 39 2.62 -16.25 -2.96
CA PHE A 39 2.58 -17.66 -2.56
C PHE A 39 1.36 -18.02 -1.71
N GLY A 40 0.62 -17.05 -1.19
CA GLY A 40 -0.58 -17.27 -0.39
C GLY A 40 -1.74 -17.81 -1.24
N PRO A 41 -2.38 -18.94 -0.87
CA PRO A 41 -3.46 -19.53 -1.65
C PRO A 41 -4.75 -18.68 -1.66
N LYS A 42 -4.92 -17.80 -0.67
CA LYS A 42 -6.08 -16.89 -0.54
C LYS A 42 -5.86 -15.52 -1.21
N SER A 43 -4.71 -15.32 -1.84
CA SER A 43 -4.41 -14.07 -2.54
C SER A 43 -5.32 -13.93 -3.76
N ARG A 44 -6.09 -12.84 -3.79
CA ARG A 44 -6.99 -12.51 -4.91
C ARG A 44 -6.21 -12.25 -6.19
N ASN A 45 -5.06 -11.56 -6.08
CA ASN A 45 -4.16 -11.30 -7.20
C ASN A 45 -3.60 -12.60 -7.78
N ARG A 46 -3.21 -13.53 -6.90
CA ARG A 46 -2.72 -14.84 -7.34
C ARG A 46 -3.81 -15.61 -8.07
N GLN A 47 -5.02 -15.69 -7.50
CA GLN A 47 -6.13 -16.41 -8.12
C GLN A 47 -6.53 -15.82 -9.48
N ALA A 48 -6.61 -14.49 -9.60
CA ALA A 48 -6.84 -13.83 -10.88
C ALA A 48 -5.72 -14.13 -11.88
N GLY A 49 -4.45 -14.05 -11.46
CA GLY A 49 -3.30 -14.40 -12.31
C GLY A 49 -3.29 -15.86 -12.75
N GLU A 50 -3.69 -16.80 -11.89
CA GLU A 50 -3.81 -18.22 -12.24
C GLU A 50 -4.89 -18.47 -13.30
N ARG A 51 -6.02 -17.74 -13.24
CA ARG A 51 -7.09 -17.82 -14.24
C ARG A 51 -6.68 -17.21 -15.57
N LEU A 52 -6.04 -16.04 -15.56
CA LEU A 52 -5.42 -15.44 -16.75
C LEU A 52 -4.40 -16.40 -17.37
N GLY A 53 -3.61 -17.08 -16.54
CA GLY A 53 -2.64 -18.10 -16.98
C GLY A 53 -3.26 -19.33 -17.63
N LYS A 54 -4.51 -19.65 -17.30
CA LYS A 54 -5.29 -20.74 -17.92
C LYS A 54 -5.97 -20.29 -19.23
N GLY A 55 -5.87 -19.01 -19.59
CA GLY A 55 -6.44 -18.45 -20.81
C GLY A 55 -7.83 -17.84 -20.65
N GLU A 56 -8.33 -17.70 -19.42
CA GLU A 56 -9.57 -16.94 -19.18
C GLU A 56 -9.33 -15.45 -19.43
N THR A 57 -10.32 -14.77 -20.02
CA THR A 57 -10.30 -13.32 -20.23
C THR A 57 -10.52 -12.58 -18.91
N LEU A 58 -10.10 -11.31 -18.86
CA LEU A 58 -10.35 -10.48 -17.68
C LEU A 58 -11.86 -10.30 -17.43
N GLU A 59 -12.65 -10.21 -18.49
CA GLU A 59 -14.11 -10.10 -18.41
C GLU A 59 -14.74 -11.33 -17.75
N GLU A 60 -14.38 -12.54 -18.19
CA GLU A 60 -14.83 -13.81 -17.58
C GLU A 60 -14.41 -13.93 -16.11
N ILE A 61 -13.22 -13.40 -15.78
CA ILE A 61 -12.73 -13.39 -14.41
C ILE A 61 -13.57 -12.49 -13.52
N LEU A 62 -13.83 -11.26 -13.98
CA LEU A 62 -14.61 -10.28 -13.23
C LEU A 62 -16.08 -10.68 -13.12
N ALA A 63 -16.65 -11.33 -14.14
CA ALA A 63 -18.04 -11.77 -14.15
C ALA A 63 -18.34 -12.83 -13.08
N THR A 64 -17.37 -13.68 -12.74
CA THR A 64 -17.55 -14.79 -11.77
C THR A 64 -16.90 -14.54 -10.42
N SER A 65 -16.15 -13.44 -10.26
CA SER A 65 -15.46 -13.11 -9.02
C SER A 65 -16.31 -12.18 -8.16
N SER A 66 -16.48 -12.52 -6.88
CA SER A 66 -17.21 -11.69 -5.91
C SER A 66 -16.46 -10.43 -5.48
N GLN A 67 -15.18 -10.32 -5.82
CA GLN A 67 -14.30 -9.21 -5.45
C GLN A 67 -13.32 -8.90 -6.58
N VAL A 68 -13.07 -7.60 -6.81
CA VAL A 68 -12.08 -7.13 -7.78
C VAL A 68 -10.69 -7.26 -7.18
N SER A 69 -9.76 -7.83 -7.94
CA SER A 69 -8.36 -7.94 -7.55
C SER A 69 -7.67 -6.58 -7.62
N GLU A 70 -7.08 -6.08 -6.53
CA GLU A 70 -6.47 -4.74 -6.52
C GLU A 70 -5.30 -4.58 -7.50
N GLY A 71 -4.64 -5.69 -7.86
CA GLY A 71 -3.55 -5.72 -8.84
C GLY A 71 -3.96 -5.33 -10.26
N VAL A 72 -5.22 -5.54 -10.65
CA VAL A 72 -5.72 -5.20 -12.01
C VAL A 72 -5.67 -3.68 -12.26
N PRO A 73 -6.37 -2.84 -11.46
CA PRO A 73 -6.27 -1.39 -11.65
C PRO A 73 -4.86 -0.87 -11.33
N THR A 74 -4.15 -1.48 -10.38
CA THR A 74 -2.80 -1.06 -9.99
C THR A 74 -1.81 -1.24 -11.14
N ALA A 75 -1.83 -2.37 -11.86
CA ALA A 75 -0.93 -2.62 -12.98
C ALA A 75 -1.10 -1.57 -14.09
N LYS A 76 -2.36 -1.26 -14.47
CA LYS A 76 -2.66 -0.22 -15.47
C LYS A 76 -2.19 1.17 -15.02
N ALA A 77 -2.42 1.51 -13.75
CA ALA A 77 -1.96 2.77 -13.18
C ALA A 77 -0.42 2.90 -13.14
N LEU A 78 0.28 1.82 -12.77
CA LEU A 78 1.74 1.80 -12.73
C LEU A 78 2.35 1.93 -14.14
N ALA A 79 1.85 1.18 -15.12
CA ALA A 79 2.32 1.27 -16.49
C ALA A 79 2.13 2.67 -17.07
N ARG A 80 0.96 3.29 -16.81
CA ARG A 80 0.71 4.70 -17.15
C ARG A 80 1.69 5.64 -16.46
N LEU A 81 1.88 5.52 -15.15
CA LEU A 81 2.80 6.35 -14.38
C LEU A 81 4.24 6.25 -14.93
N ILE A 82 4.69 5.04 -15.26
CA ILE A 82 6.02 4.82 -15.84
C ILE A 82 6.15 5.52 -17.19
N ARG A 83 5.16 5.39 -18.08
CA ARG A 83 5.19 6.09 -19.38
C ARG A 83 5.24 7.61 -19.22
N GLU A 84 4.58 8.16 -18.20
CA GLU A 84 4.57 9.60 -17.91
C GLU A 84 5.89 10.10 -17.27
N ARG A 85 6.61 9.23 -16.53
CA ARG A 85 7.76 9.63 -15.70
C ARG A 85 9.13 9.18 -16.24
N ASP A 86 9.21 8.06 -16.95
CA ASP A 86 10.45 7.52 -17.52
C ASP A 86 10.41 7.55 -19.05
N THR A 87 10.91 8.65 -19.61
CA THR A 87 11.04 8.87 -21.06
C THR A 87 12.34 8.31 -21.64
N SER A 88 13.06 7.48 -20.90
CA SER A 88 14.31 6.91 -21.39
C SER A 88 14.08 5.95 -22.57
N PHE A 89 15.15 5.71 -23.33
CA PHE A 89 15.12 4.68 -24.35
C PHE A 89 14.93 3.30 -23.70
N ARG A 90 14.03 2.49 -24.29
CA ARG A 90 13.74 1.11 -23.88
C ARG A 90 13.21 0.96 -22.44
N THR A 91 12.29 1.84 -22.04
CA THR A 91 11.56 1.73 -20.75
C THR A 91 10.86 0.38 -20.59
N ASP A 92 10.44 -0.25 -21.69
CA ASP A 92 9.89 -1.61 -21.74
C ASP A 92 10.87 -2.67 -21.20
N LEU A 93 12.17 -2.56 -21.51
CA LEU A 93 13.19 -3.46 -20.96
C LEU A 93 13.47 -3.22 -19.47
N LYS A 94 13.15 -2.03 -18.96
CA LYS A 94 13.31 -1.71 -17.53
C LYS A 94 12.15 -2.25 -16.69
N TYR A 95 10.97 -2.42 -17.28
CA TYR A 95 9.77 -2.83 -16.56
C TYR A 95 8.99 -3.92 -17.30
N PRO A 96 9.63 -5.01 -17.74
CA PRO A 96 9.01 -6.01 -18.61
C PRO A 96 7.83 -6.73 -17.96
N ILE A 97 7.84 -6.93 -16.63
CA ILE A 97 6.73 -7.54 -15.90
C ILE A 97 5.55 -6.57 -15.80
N ILE A 98 5.77 -5.31 -15.41
CA ILE A 98 4.67 -4.34 -15.31
C ILE A 98 3.98 -4.15 -16.65
N PHE A 99 4.74 -3.95 -17.74
CA PHE A 99 4.16 -3.82 -19.07
C PHE A 99 3.61 -5.14 -19.62
N GLY A 100 4.22 -6.27 -19.28
CA GLY A 100 3.70 -7.59 -19.62
C GLY A 100 2.33 -7.85 -19.00
N VAL A 101 2.16 -7.54 -17.72
CA VAL A 101 0.87 -7.64 -17.03
C VAL A 101 -0.16 -6.71 -17.64
N GLU A 102 0.20 -5.46 -17.95
CA GLU A 102 -0.72 -4.55 -18.62
C GLU A 102 -1.18 -5.08 -19.99
N ALA A 103 -0.26 -5.60 -20.81
CA ALA A 103 -0.57 -6.19 -22.10
C ALA A 103 -1.52 -7.40 -21.98
N ILE A 104 -1.33 -8.24 -20.96
CA ILE A 104 -2.27 -9.34 -20.64
C ILE A 104 -3.66 -8.79 -20.29
N LEU A 105 -3.71 -7.77 -19.44
CA LEU A 105 -4.98 -7.14 -19.00
C LEU A 105 -5.68 -6.33 -20.09
N ASN A 106 -5.03 -6.09 -21.23
CA ASN A 106 -5.58 -5.47 -22.42
C ASN A 106 -5.80 -6.50 -23.55
N GLU A 107 -5.58 -7.79 -23.29
CA GLU A 107 -5.72 -8.88 -24.26
C GLU A 107 -4.79 -8.76 -25.49
N GLU A 108 -3.70 -8.01 -25.34
CA GLU A 108 -2.67 -7.84 -26.36
C GLU A 108 -1.67 -9.00 -26.37
N LYS A 109 -1.54 -9.71 -25.24
CA LYS A 109 -0.65 -10.86 -25.05
C LYS A 109 -1.27 -11.90 -24.13
N THR A 110 -0.93 -13.16 -24.35
CA THR A 110 -1.20 -14.22 -23.38
C THR A 110 -0.18 -14.20 -22.22
N ALA A 111 -0.56 -14.76 -21.07
CA ALA A 111 0.35 -14.92 -19.94
C ALA A 111 1.61 -15.73 -20.30
N THR A 112 1.48 -16.72 -21.19
CA THR A 112 2.60 -17.55 -21.65
C THR A 112 3.58 -16.76 -22.51
N GLU A 113 3.09 -15.92 -23.42
CA GLU A 113 3.95 -15.06 -24.24
C GLU A 113 4.69 -14.04 -23.37
N SER A 114 3.97 -13.34 -22.48
CA SER A 114 4.60 -12.39 -21.56
C SER A 114 5.64 -13.05 -20.66
N PHE A 115 5.37 -14.26 -20.16
CA PHE A 115 6.34 -15.02 -19.37
C PHE A 115 7.61 -15.34 -20.18
N LYS A 116 7.47 -15.75 -21.45
CA LYS A 116 8.61 -16.04 -22.33
C LYS A 116 9.45 -14.80 -22.59
N ASP A 117 8.82 -13.65 -22.84
CA ASP A 117 9.51 -12.38 -23.03
C ASP A 117 10.35 -12.05 -21.78
N VAL A 118 9.71 -12.04 -20.60
CA VAL A 118 10.39 -11.77 -19.33
C VAL A 118 11.53 -12.75 -19.09
N MET A 119 11.39 -14.03 -19.42
CA MET A 119 12.46 -15.02 -19.19
C MET A 119 13.60 -14.96 -20.22
N SER A 120 13.33 -14.40 -21.39
CA SER A 120 14.34 -14.23 -22.46
C SER A 120 15.17 -12.96 -22.26
N ASP A 121 14.68 -12.01 -21.45
CA ASP A 121 15.38 -10.76 -21.18
C ASP A 121 16.67 -10.98 -20.37
N PRO A 122 17.75 -10.21 -20.67
CA PRO A 122 19.02 -10.30 -19.96
C PRO A 122 18.89 -10.06 -18.45
N LEU A 123 19.54 -10.91 -17.65
CA LEU A 123 19.63 -10.76 -16.19
C LEU A 123 20.35 -9.48 -15.75
N SER A 124 21.12 -8.84 -16.64
CA SER A 124 21.86 -7.60 -16.35
C SER A 124 20.94 -6.49 -15.84
N MET A 125 19.65 -6.53 -16.18
CA MET A 125 18.70 -5.55 -15.71
C MET A 125 18.31 -5.74 -14.22
N GLU A 126 18.54 -6.91 -13.61
CA GLU A 126 18.33 -7.11 -12.17
C GLU A 126 19.40 -6.39 -11.33
N LEU A 127 20.62 -6.34 -11.86
CA LEU A 127 21.81 -5.74 -11.25
C LEU A 127 22.05 -4.28 -11.65
N TYR A 128 21.14 -3.69 -12.44
CA TYR A 128 21.30 -2.31 -12.88
C TYR A 128 21.42 -1.38 -11.67
N GLU A 129 22.63 -0.89 -11.44
CA GLU A 129 22.91 0.12 -10.44
C GLU A 129 22.12 1.37 -10.83
N LEU A 130 21.16 1.73 -9.98
CA LEU A 130 20.41 2.94 -10.22
C LEU A 130 21.39 4.10 -10.05
N PRO A 131 21.54 4.98 -11.05
CA PRO A 131 22.42 6.13 -10.92
C PRO A 131 21.96 6.93 -9.70
N GLU A 132 22.91 7.37 -8.87
CA GLU A 132 22.66 8.24 -7.71
C GLU A 132 21.54 9.24 -8.02
N PRO A 133 20.62 9.51 -7.07
CA PRO A 133 19.41 10.24 -7.39
C PRO A 133 19.86 11.58 -7.92
N ARG A 134 19.71 11.81 -9.23
CA ARG A 134 19.78 13.17 -9.75
C ARG A 134 18.68 13.87 -8.97
N LEU A 135 19.09 14.75 -8.06
CA LEU A 135 18.18 15.59 -7.31
C LEU A 135 17.25 16.19 -8.35
N TYR A 136 16.05 15.64 -8.46
CA TYR A 136 15.01 16.24 -9.27
C TYR A 136 14.79 17.57 -8.57
N GLU A 137 15.27 18.65 -9.18
CA GLU A 137 15.09 19.98 -8.62
C GLU A 137 13.63 20.10 -8.24
N ARG A 138 13.36 20.31 -6.94
CA ARG A 138 12.02 20.47 -6.40
C ARG A 138 11.42 21.74 -7.00
N THR A 139 10.90 21.66 -8.21
CA THR A 139 10.22 22.77 -8.89
C THR A 139 8.71 22.68 -8.79
N THR A 140 8.17 21.65 -8.13
CA THR A 140 6.75 21.61 -7.75
C THR A 140 6.60 21.66 -6.23
N PRO A 141 5.89 22.65 -5.67
CA PRO A 141 5.64 22.70 -4.23
C PRO A 141 4.79 21.49 -3.81
N SER A 142 5.18 20.85 -2.70
CA SER A 142 4.42 19.76 -2.08
C SER A 142 3.06 20.30 -1.59
N PRO A 143 1.93 19.62 -1.85
CA PRO A 143 0.61 20.06 -1.36
C PRO A 143 0.43 19.86 0.16
N LEU A 144 1.46 19.39 0.88
CA LEU A 144 1.40 19.10 2.32
C LEU A 144 2.06 20.18 3.21
N SER A 145 2.31 21.39 2.72
CA SER A 145 2.92 22.47 3.52
C SER A 145 1.95 23.22 4.44
N HIS A 146 0.72 22.74 4.62
CA HIS A 146 -0.23 23.29 5.60
C HIS A 146 -0.79 22.16 6.46
N VAL A 147 -0.02 21.77 7.47
CA VAL A 147 -0.57 21.17 8.68
C VAL A 147 -0.74 22.33 9.67
N PRO A 148 -1.98 22.68 10.09
CA PRO A 148 -2.16 23.72 11.09
C PRO A 148 -1.49 23.30 12.40
N HIS A 149 -0.75 24.23 12.99
CA HIS A 149 -0.02 24.04 14.24
C HIS A 149 -1.03 23.78 15.37
N VAL A 150 -0.96 22.60 16.00
CA VAL A 150 -1.70 22.34 17.25
C VAL A 150 -0.96 23.10 18.37
N PRO A 151 -1.62 23.94 19.19
CA PRO A 151 -0.96 24.60 20.31
C PRO A 151 -0.55 23.59 21.38
N HIS A 152 0.66 23.75 21.90
CA HIS A 152 1.16 23.02 23.06
C HIS A 152 0.35 23.44 24.30
N VAL A 153 -0.33 22.49 24.94
CA VAL A 153 -0.86 22.68 26.31
C VAL A 153 0.34 22.66 27.26
N GLN A 154 0.60 23.81 27.90
CA GLN A 154 1.57 23.90 28.98
C GLN A 154 0.98 23.24 30.24
N SER A 155 1.78 22.38 30.88
CA SER A 155 1.49 21.74 32.15
C SER A 155 1.45 22.79 33.28
N GLU A 156 0.30 22.95 33.92
CA GLU A 156 0.19 23.68 35.18
C GLU A 156 0.50 22.75 36.36
N ASP A 157 1.77 22.68 36.73
CA ASP A 157 2.20 22.25 38.06
C ASP A 157 2.92 23.45 38.70
N SER A 158 2.22 24.16 39.60
CA SER A 158 2.75 24.79 40.83
C SER A 158 1.89 25.97 41.26
N MET A 159 1.04 25.77 42.27
CA MET A 159 0.96 26.59 43.50
C MET A 159 -0.39 26.33 44.20
N HIS A 160 -0.38 25.44 45.20
CA HIS A 160 -1.35 25.49 46.30
C HIS A 160 -0.63 25.27 47.63
N MET A 161 -0.48 26.37 48.36
CA MET A 161 -0.31 26.42 49.81
C MET A 161 -1.38 27.39 50.34
N GLU A 162 -2.07 26.94 51.39
CA GLU A 162 -3.11 27.62 52.20
C GLU A 162 -4.46 27.88 51.49
N ASN A 163 -5.62 27.49 52.02
CA ASN A 163 -6.03 27.59 53.42
C ASN A 163 -7.13 26.56 53.77
N GLN A 164 -7.04 26.02 54.98
CA GLN A 164 -8.02 25.12 55.59
C GLN A 164 -9.14 25.94 56.26
N GLN A 165 -10.32 25.32 56.44
CA GLN A 165 -11.49 25.77 57.22
C GLN A 165 -12.55 26.57 56.43
N ASP A 166 -13.66 25.94 56.07
CA ASP A 166 -14.86 26.05 56.90
C ASP A 166 -15.96 25.05 56.53
N VAL A 167 -16.62 24.62 57.59
CA VAL A 167 -17.62 23.56 57.75
C VAL A 167 -19.00 24.21 57.88
N ASN A 168 -19.99 23.77 57.09
CA ASN A 168 -21.41 23.57 57.48
C ASN A 168 -22.24 23.26 56.23
N ALA A 169 -22.73 22.03 56.06
CA ALA A 169 -23.99 21.53 56.65
C ALA A 169 -25.23 22.28 56.15
N GLY A 170 -25.70 21.89 54.97
CA GLY A 170 -27.07 22.13 54.49
C GLY A 170 -27.96 20.95 54.91
N SER A 171 -28.89 21.23 55.80
CA SER A 171 -29.83 20.29 56.43
C SER A 171 -31.06 19.95 55.54
N THR A 172 -31.63 18.76 55.80
CA THR A 172 -33.04 18.33 55.60
C THR A 172 -33.47 18.05 54.15
N THR A 173 -34.17 16.97 53.77
CA THR A 173 -35.14 16.09 54.47
C THR A 173 -35.16 14.65 53.92
N ARG A 174 -35.21 13.73 54.88
CA ARG A 174 -35.77 12.36 54.97
C ARG A 174 -36.94 11.99 54.03
N SER A 175 -36.92 10.75 53.51
CA SER A 175 -38.07 9.85 53.22
C SER A 175 -37.58 8.73 52.27
N ASP A 176 -37.09 7.61 52.79
CA ASP A 176 -37.86 6.36 53.03
C ASP A 176 -37.95 5.44 51.80
N ARG A 177 -37.45 4.20 52.02
CA ARG A 177 -37.82 2.92 51.38
C ARG A 177 -37.33 2.69 49.94
N GLU A 178 -37.12 1.48 49.43
CA GLU A 178 -36.88 0.10 49.89
C GLU A 178 -36.53 -0.65 48.57
N GLU A 179 -35.67 -1.65 48.64
CA GLU A 179 -35.64 -2.89 47.83
C GLU A 179 -35.83 -2.89 46.27
N ILE A 180 -34.70 -3.22 45.61
CA ILE A 180 -34.45 -4.23 44.55
C ILE A 180 -35.62 -5.24 44.34
N PRO A 181 -36.07 -5.67 43.12
CA PRO A 181 -35.27 -6.52 42.22
C PRO A 181 -35.52 -6.51 40.69
N ARG A 182 -34.60 -7.27 40.05
CA ARG A 182 -34.41 -7.69 38.64
C ARG A 182 -35.66 -8.13 37.85
N ILE A 183 -35.41 -8.35 36.54
CA ILE A 183 -36.02 -9.26 35.52
C ILE A 183 -36.69 -8.42 34.42
N SER A 184 -36.64 -8.68 33.11
CA SER A 184 -35.94 -9.57 32.16
C SER A 184 -36.60 -9.27 30.80
N GLN A 185 -35.83 -9.37 29.71
CA GLN A 185 -36.29 -9.67 28.33
C GLN A 185 -37.38 -8.79 27.68
N GLN A 186 -37.00 -8.12 26.59
CA GLN A 186 -37.35 -8.56 25.22
C GLN A 186 -36.38 -7.92 24.21
#